data_AF-A0A9P5YMI6-F1
#
_entry.id   AF-A0A9P5YMI6-F1
#
_cell.length_a   1.000
_cell.length_b   1.000
_cell.length_c   1.000
_cell.angle_alpha   90.00
_cell.angle_beta   90.00
_cell.angle_gamma   90.00
#
_symmetry.space_group_name_H-M   'P 1'
#
loop_
_entity.id
_entity.type
_entity.pdbx_description
1 polymer ?
#
loop_
_entity_poly.entity_id
_entity_poly.type
_entity_poly.pdbx_seq_one_letter_code
_entity_poly.pdbx_strand_id
1 'polypeptide(L)'
;MDNAYIRMKDIVCSKILPPIFKPGSAGSLAKLQPHLGQAIMVTRLESGQFDNYIQNIEHIYLAFMNHFPDRKLNKWKPTRYQGIMALDTHAHYFTQKHFVPSSKSIPFHSTVDPDGVLENIRGEDMVHAADNDVDYFVQLHDTENKPM
;
A
#
# COMPACT_ATOMS: atom_id res chain seq x y z
N MET A 1 -0.78 3.49 20.89
CA MET A 1 -0.78 3.84 19.47
C MET A 1 -1.87 2.99 18.89
N ASP A 2 -3.00 3.62 18.59
CA ASP A 2 -4.22 2.87 18.28
C ASP A 2 -4.25 2.65 16.77
N ASN A 3 -4.08 1.39 16.37
CA ASN A 3 -4.12 1.00 14.96
C ASN A 3 -5.53 0.51 14.63
N ALA A 4 -6.08 0.97 13.51
CA ALA A 4 -7.30 0.43 12.95
C ALA A 4 -6.96 -0.52 11.80
N TYR A 5 -7.55 -1.72 11.78
CA TYR A 5 -7.36 -2.71 10.73
C TYR A 5 -8.66 -2.90 9.94
N ILE A 6 -8.56 -2.86 8.62
CA ILE A 6 -9.68 -3.10 7.71
C ILE A 6 -9.35 -4.32 6.86
N ARG A 7 -10.29 -5.28 6.84
CA ARG A 7 -10.25 -6.42 5.94
C ARG A 7 -11.36 -6.28 4.92
N MET A 8 -10.99 -6.24 3.64
CA MET A 8 -11.90 -6.05 2.51
C MET A 8 -11.78 -7.25 1.54
N LYS A 9 -12.90 -7.62 0.93
CA LYS A 9 -12.97 -8.67 -0.11
C LYS A 9 -13.77 -8.15 -1.30
N ASP A 10 -13.07 -7.60 -2.27
CA ASP A 10 -13.66 -6.91 -3.41
C ASP A 10 -12.74 -6.99 -4.64
N ILE A 11 -13.09 -6.27 -5.72
CA ILE A 11 -12.41 -6.39 -7.01
C ILE A 11 -11.26 -5.37 -7.10
N VAL A 12 -10.04 -5.85 -7.37
CA VAL A 12 -8.92 -4.97 -7.76
C VAL A 12 -9.15 -4.47 -9.18
N CYS A 13 -9.38 -3.17 -9.35
CA CYS A 13 -9.65 -2.54 -10.65
C CYS A 13 -8.44 -1.77 -11.23
N SER A 14 -7.44 -1.46 -10.41
CA SER A 14 -6.16 -0.91 -10.84
C SER A 14 -5.05 -1.36 -9.89
N LYS A 15 -3.82 -1.47 -10.38
CA LYS A 15 -2.69 -1.88 -9.54
C LYS A 15 -1.35 -1.39 -10.06
N ILE A 16 -0.46 -1.10 -9.12
CA ILE A 16 0.98 -0.89 -9.29
C ILE A 16 1.62 -1.80 -8.26
N LEU A 17 2.09 -2.97 -8.71
CA LEU A 17 2.67 -3.97 -7.82
C LEU A 17 4.14 -4.22 -8.17
N PRO A 18 4.94 -4.70 -7.20
CA PRO A 18 6.24 -5.23 -7.48
C PRO A 18 6.20 -6.44 -8.43
N PRO A 19 7.35 -6.80 -9.00
CA PRO A 19 8.59 -6.02 -8.98
C PRO A 19 8.53 -4.82 -9.95
N ILE A 20 9.13 -3.68 -9.56
CA ILE A 20 9.17 -2.48 -10.41
C ILE A 20 10.22 -2.68 -11.50
N PHE A 21 9.79 -3.26 -12.61
CA PHE A 21 10.62 -3.39 -13.80
C PHE A 21 10.59 -2.07 -14.61
N LYS A 22 11.48 -1.11 -14.29
CA LYS A 22 11.85 0.12 -15.04
C LYS A 22 11.04 1.40 -14.72
N PRO A 23 11.74 2.55 -14.66
CA PRO A 23 12.07 3.39 -15.81
C PRO A 23 13.59 3.62 -15.99
N GLY A 24 13.99 4.14 -17.17
CA GLY A 24 15.39 4.21 -17.61
C GLY A 24 16.37 4.93 -16.68
N SER A 25 17.62 4.45 -16.66
CA SER A 25 18.78 4.89 -15.86
C SER A 25 18.52 5.07 -14.35
N ALA A 26 19.35 4.44 -13.51
CA ALA A 26 19.24 4.53 -12.05
C ALA A 26 19.14 5.98 -11.51
N GLY A 27 19.72 6.96 -12.21
CA GLY A 27 19.66 8.37 -11.83
C GLY A 27 18.26 9.01 -11.90
N SER A 28 17.34 8.52 -12.74
CA SER A 28 15.96 9.02 -12.76
C SER A 28 15.13 8.42 -11.62
N LEU A 29 15.42 7.19 -11.22
CA LEU A 29 14.74 6.49 -10.13
C LEU A 29 15.11 7.05 -8.76
N ALA A 30 16.39 7.35 -8.53
CA ALA A 30 16.85 7.96 -7.28
C ALA A 30 16.13 9.29 -6.98
N LYS A 31 15.80 10.09 -8.00
CA LYS A 31 15.03 11.34 -7.83
C LYS A 31 13.58 11.11 -7.45
N LEU A 32 13.00 10.01 -7.93
CA LEU A 32 11.59 9.65 -7.67
C LEU A 32 11.43 8.81 -6.42
N GLN A 33 12.53 8.40 -5.80
CA GLN A 33 12.58 7.48 -4.67
C GLN A 33 11.57 7.80 -3.55
N PRO A 34 11.35 9.07 -3.11
CA PRO A 34 10.36 9.36 -2.06
C PRO A 34 8.91 9.06 -2.45
N HIS A 35 8.64 8.98 -3.75
CA HIS A 35 7.32 8.76 -4.32
C HIS A 35 7.16 7.33 -4.86
N LEU A 36 8.18 6.49 -4.78
CA LEU A 36 8.06 5.09 -5.19
C LEU A 36 7.24 4.32 -4.16
N GLY A 37 6.25 3.60 -4.66
CA GLY A 37 5.38 2.78 -3.86
C GLY A 37 4.66 1.74 -4.69
N GLN A 38 3.90 0.93 -3.97
CA GLN A 38 2.94 -0.02 -4.50
C GLN A 38 1.55 0.46 -4.14
N ALA A 39 0.60 0.22 -5.02
CA ALA A 39 -0.77 0.65 -4.82
C ALA A 39 -1.74 -0.33 -5.48
N ILE A 40 -2.91 -0.48 -4.85
CA ILE A 40 -4.05 -1.13 -5.47
C ILE A 40 -5.26 -0.22 -5.34
N MET A 41 -6.11 -0.26 -6.37
CA MET A 41 -7.43 0.32 -6.30
C MET A 41 -8.44 -0.80 -6.26
N VAL A 42 -9.32 -0.74 -5.27
CA VAL A 42 -10.37 -1.74 -5.05
C VAL A 42 -11.72 -1.09 -5.30
N THR A 43 -12.58 -1.74 -6.09
CA THR A 43 -13.96 -1.30 -6.34
C THR A 43 -14.92 -2.40 -5.95
N ARG A 44 -16.19 -2.04 -5.80
CA ARG A 44 -17.24 -2.94 -5.33
C ARG A 44 -17.34 -4.21 -6.19
N LEU A 45 -17.37 -5.35 -5.53
CA LEU A 45 -18.03 -6.54 -6.03
C LEU A 45 -19.56 -6.31 -5.96
N GLU A 46 -20.38 -7.03 -6.71
CA GLU A 46 -21.86 -6.87 -6.73
C GLU A 46 -22.55 -7.02 -5.35
N SER A 47 -21.80 -7.37 -4.31
CA SER A 47 -22.26 -7.37 -2.92
C SER A 47 -22.34 -5.95 -2.34
N GLY A 48 -23.39 -5.67 -1.56
CA GLY A 48 -23.51 -4.40 -0.81
C GLY A 48 -22.49 -4.23 0.33
N GLN A 49 -21.52 -5.15 0.51
CA GLN A 49 -20.52 -5.06 1.58
C GLN A 49 -19.53 -3.91 1.36
N PHE A 50 -19.28 -3.53 0.11
CA PHE A 50 -18.34 -2.45 -0.20
C PHE A 50 -18.77 -1.13 0.46
N ASP A 51 -20.05 -0.81 0.42
CA ASP A 51 -20.58 0.42 1.03
C ASP A 51 -20.37 0.44 2.55
N ASN A 52 -20.47 -0.72 3.21
CA ASN A 52 -20.16 -0.85 4.64
C ASN A 52 -18.68 -0.60 4.92
N TYR A 53 -17.76 -1.04 4.04
CA TYR A 53 -16.34 -0.73 4.20
C TYR A 53 -16.07 0.77 4.11
N ILE A 54 -16.69 1.45 3.14
CA ILE A 54 -16.56 2.90 2.96
C ILE A 54 -17.10 3.66 4.18
N GLN A 55 -18.28 3.28 4.68
CA GLN A 55 -18.85 3.87 5.90
C GLN A 55 -17.97 3.65 7.13
N ASN A 56 -17.40 2.46 7.29
CA ASN A 56 -16.50 2.16 8.40
C ASN A 56 -15.21 3.00 8.32
N ILE A 57 -14.65 3.21 7.13
CA ILE A 57 -13.50 4.10 6.95
C ILE A 57 -13.87 5.55 7.31
N GLU A 58 -15.06 6.01 6.92
CA GLU A 58 -15.55 7.33 7.30
C GLU A 58 -15.69 7.47 8.82
N HIS A 59 -16.23 6.46 9.51
CA HIS A 59 -16.32 6.44 10.96
C HIS A 59 -14.94 6.49 11.63
N ILE A 60 -13.96 5.74 11.11
CA ILE A 60 -12.58 5.80 11.58
C ILE A 60 -12.03 7.22 11.39
N TYR A 61 -12.19 7.80 10.19
CA TYR A 61 -11.76 9.17 9.92
C TYR A 61 -12.37 10.17 10.92
N LEU A 62 -13.68 10.09 11.19
CA LEU A 62 -14.36 10.97 12.16
C LEU A 62 -13.86 10.77 13.59
N ALA A 63 -13.58 9.53 13.99
CA ALA A 63 -13.01 9.23 15.30
C ALA A 63 -11.62 9.87 15.46
N PHE A 64 -10.77 9.78 14.44
CA PHE A 64 -9.44 10.40 14.44
C PHE A 64 -9.49 11.92 14.31
N MET A 65 -10.44 12.48 13.55
CA MET A 65 -10.58 13.92 13.32
C MET A 65 -10.66 14.71 14.64
N ASN A 66 -11.34 14.17 15.66
CA ASN A 66 -11.48 14.82 16.97
C ASN A 66 -10.16 14.85 17.79
N HIS A 67 -9.15 14.06 17.41
CA HIS A 67 -7.87 13.98 18.11
C HIS A 67 -6.80 14.92 17.54
N PHE A 68 -7.04 15.53 16.36
CA PHE A 68 -6.11 16.47 15.75
C PHE A 68 -6.62 17.90 15.89
N PRO A 69 -5.73 18.89 16.13
CA PRO A 69 -6.10 20.31 16.07
C PRO A 69 -6.75 20.65 14.73
N ASP A 70 -7.71 21.58 14.75
CA ASP A 70 -8.49 21.98 13.58
C ASP A 70 -7.61 22.11 12.31
N ARG A 71 -8.02 21.38 11.25
CA ARG A 71 -7.44 21.39 9.90
C ARG A 71 -6.10 20.68 9.69
N LYS A 72 -5.57 19.93 10.68
CA LYS A 72 -4.34 19.13 10.46
C LYS A 72 -4.60 17.77 9.81
N LEU A 73 -5.83 17.27 9.85
CA LEU A 73 -6.21 16.04 9.17
C LEU A 73 -6.77 16.35 7.78
N ASN A 74 -6.19 15.76 6.75
CA ASN A 74 -6.70 15.89 5.38
C ASN A 74 -8.08 15.25 5.28
N LYS A 75 -9.04 15.95 4.67
CA LYS A 75 -10.39 15.41 4.45
C LYS A 75 -10.31 14.12 3.64
N TRP A 76 -10.79 13.03 4.21
CA TRP A 76 -10.92 11.78 3.50
C TRP A 76 -12.14 11.79 2.58
N LYS A 77 -11.99 11.18 1.40
CA LYS A 77 -13.07 10.90 0.46
C LYS A 77 -12.75 9.64 -0.34
N PRO A 78 -13.72 8.79 -0.67
CA PRO A 78 -13.49 7.68 -1.58
C PRO A 78 -13.14 8.19 -2.98
N THR A 79 -12.37 7.40 -3.72
CA THR A 79 -12.02 7.67 -5.11
C THR A 79 -13.09 7.10 -6.05
N ARG A 80 -12.94 7.34 -7.36
CA ARG A 80 -13.79 6.76 -8.40
C ARG A 80 -12.95 6.13 -9.51
N TYR A 81 -13.35 4.94 -9.92
CA TYR A 81 -12.84 4.24 -11.09
C TYR A 81 -13.97 4.10 -12.11
N GLN A 82 -13.81 4.68 -13.30
CA GLN A 82 -14.84 4.68 -14.35
C GLN A 82 -16.23 5.13 -13.86
N GLY A 83 -16.26 6.10 -12.96
CA GLY A 83 -17.50 6.62 -12.35
C GLY A 83 -18.03 5.81 -11.17
N ILE A 84 -17.55 4.57 -10.96
CA ILE A 84 -17.90 3.70 -9.83
C ILE A 84 -17.04 4.05 -8.62
N MET A 85 -17.61 3.99 -7.41
CA MET A 85 -16.85 4.21 -6.19
C MET A 85 -15.73 3.19 -6.04
N ALA A 86 -14.56 3.66 -5.60
CA ALA A 86 -13.39 2.84 -5.36
C ALA A 86 -12.60 3.34 -4.15
N LEU A 87 -11.75 2.48 -3.62
CA LEU A 87 -10.80 2.76 -2.56
C LEU A 87 -9.38 2.65 -3.13
N ASP A 88 -8.59 3.71 -2.95
CA ASP A 88 -7.18 3.73 -3.32
C ASP A 88 -6.33 3.45 -2.09
N THR A 89 -5.48 2.43 -2.16
CA THR A 89 -4.56 2.07 -1.08
C THR A 89 -3.14 2.07 -1.61
N HIS A 90 -2.22 2.69 -0.87
CA HIS A 90 -0.84 2.86 -1.26
C HIS A 90 0.09 2.55 -0.08
N ALA A 91 1.24 1.97 -0.39
CA ALA A 91 2.35 1.81 0.52
C ALA A 91 3.62 2.30 -0.17
N HIS A 92 4.32 3.27 0.44
CA HIS A 92 5.62 3.71 -0.05
C HIS A 92 6.66 2.65 0.30
N TYR A 93 7.65 2.42 -0.58
CA TYR A 93 8.77 1.54 -0.23
C TYR A 93 9.69 2.18 0.81
N PHE A 94 9.70 3.51 0.90
CA PHE A 94 10.62 4.24 1.75
C PHE A 94 9.92 5.31 2.57
N THR A 95 10.46 5.55 3.75
CA THR A 95 10.14 6.68 4.61
C THR A 95 11.41 7.50 4.84
N GLN A 96 11.30 8.84 4.91
CA GLN A 96 12.47 9.67 5.22
C GLN A 96 12.90 9.42 6.66
N LYS A 97 14.20 9.18 6.87
CA LYS A 97 14.79 8.79 8.16
C LYS A 97 14.47 9.76 9.29
N HIS A 98 14.35 11.05 8.98
CA HIS A 98 14.04 12.06 9.99
C HIS A 98 12.62 11.95 10.58
N PHE A 99 11.67 11.33 9.86
CA PHE A 99 10.33 11.02 10.39
C PHE A 99 10.33 9.78 11.29
N VAL A 100 11.29 8.89 11.09
CA VAL A 100 11.39 7.59 11.78
C VAL A 100 12.82 7.33 12.28
N PRO A 101 13.37 8.19 13.15
CA PRO A 101 14.81 8.19 13.48
C PRO A 101 15.27 6.92 14.20
N SER A 102 14.37 6.22 14.89
CA SER A 102 14.64 4.96 15.58
C SER A 102 14.45 3.71 14.70
N SER A 103 13.86 3.86 13.52
CA SER A 103 13.57 2.74 12.63
C SER A 103 14.82 2.30 11.88
N LYS A 104 15.05 0.99 11.85
CA LYS A 104 16.12 0.38 11.06
C LYS A 104 15.56 -0.06 9.71
N SER A 105 16.38 0.05 8.67
CA SER A 105 15.98 -0.50 7.37
C SER A 105 15.99 -2.03 7.44
N ILE A 106 14.93 -2.64 6.96
CA ILE A 106 14.86 -4.07 6.67
C ILE A 106 15.16 -4.30 5.19
N PRO A 107 15.67 -5.48 4.79
CA PRO A 107 15.89 -5.81 3.40
C PRO A 107 14.57 -6.07 2.67
N PHE A 108 14.50 -5.72 1.38
CA PHE A 108 13.37 -6.09 0.54
C PHE A 108 13.30 -7.60 0.30
N HIS A 109 12.09 -8.15 0.23
CA HIS A 109 11.88 -9.52 -0.21
C HIS A 109 12.24 -9.67 -1.71
N SER A 110 12.73 -10.84 -2.12
CA SER A 110 13.15 -11.10 -3.50
C SER A 110 12.02 -11.01 -4.52
N THR A 111 10.77 -11.16 -4.09
CA THR A 111 9.59 -10.94 -4.96
C THR A 111 9.29 -9.46 -5.19
N VAL A 112 9.81 -8.58 -4.32
CA VAL A 112 9.63 -7.13 -4.38
C VAL A 112 10.77 -6.47 -5.14
N ASP A 113 12.01 -6.83 -4.82
CA ASP A 113 13.23 -6.28 -5.42
C ASP A 113 14.19 -7.39 -5.88
N PRO A 114 13.84 -8.18 -6.92
CA PRO A 114 14.64 -9.33 -7.37
C PRO A 114 16.05 -8.95 -7.84
N ASP A 115 16.21 -7.74 -8.37
CA ASP A 115 17.47 -7.25 -8.95
C ASP A 115 18.21 -6.26 -8.02
N GLY A 116 17.72 -6.02 -6.80
CA GLY A 116 18.33 -5.09 -5.84
C GLY A 116 18.23 -3.62 -6.24
N VAL A 117 17.35 -3.25 -7.17
CA VAL A 117 17.21 -1.88 -7.70
C VAL A 117 16.72 -0.93 -6.61
N LEU A 118 15.71 -1.33 -5.82
CA LEU A 118 15.17 -0.51 -4.74
C LEU A 118 16.22 -0.31 -3.63
N GLU A 119 16.93 -1.37 -3.25
CA GLU A 119 18.02 -1.25 -2.26
C GLU A 119 19.12 -0.30 -2.76
N ASN A 120 19.52 -0.41 -4.04
CA ASN A 120 20.56 0.42 -4.64
C ASN A 120 20.20 1.90 -4.70
N ILE A 121 18.93 2.25 -4.93
CA ILE A 121 18.48 3.64 -4.98
C ILE A 121 18.07 4.19 -3.61
N ARG A 122 18.15 3.40 -2.53
CA ARG A 122 17.69 3.84 -1.20
C ARG A 122 18.43 5.09 -0.71
N GLY A 123 19.75 5.13 -0.92
CA GLY A 123 20.60 6.14 -0.28
C GLY A 123 20.59 6.05 1.25
N GLU A 124 21.09 7.10 1.90
CA GLU A 124 21.31 7.14 3.37
C GLU A 124 20.16 7.81 4.16
N ASP A 125 19.39 8.67 3.48
CA ASP A 125 18.34 9.50 4.09
C ASP A 125 16.97 8.81 4.16
N MET A 126 16.87 7.60 3.63
CA MET A 126 15.63 6.86 3.46
C MET A 126 15.72 5.49 4.11
N VAL A 127 14.60 5.03 4.64
CA VAL A 127 14.48 3.77 5.37
C VAL A 127 13.32 2.96 4.79
N HIS A 128 13.57 1.69 4.47
CA HIS A 128 12.50 0.71 4.27
C HIS A 128 12.20 0.08 5.64
N ALA A 129 11.15 0.56 6.32
CA ALA A 129 10.79 0.09 7.66
C ALA A 129 9.65 -0.95 7.61
N ALA A 130 9.30 -1.54 8.75
CA ALA A 130 8.18 -2.49 8.84
C ALA A 130 6.85 -1.91 8.31
N ASP A 131 6.60 -0.61 8.49
CA ASP A 131 5.40 0.07 7.98
C ASP A 131 5.39 0.20 6.44
N ASN A 132 6.54 0.02 5.80
CA ASN A 132 6.68 0.05 4.34
C ASN A 132 6.58 -1.36 3.73
N ASP A 133 6.61 -2.41 4.54
CA ASP A 133 6.58 -3.80 4.08
C ASP A 133 5.14 -4.25 3.80
N VAL A 134 4.97 -5.01 2.73
CA VAL A 134 3.65 -5.48 2.29
C VAL A 134 3.69 -6.99 2.11
N ASP A 135 2.85 -7.67 2.89
CA ASP A 135 2.69 -9.11 2.81
C ASP A 135 1.83 -9.51 1.61
N TYR A 136 2.37 -10.43 0.82
CA TYR A 136 1.69 -11.03 -0.33
C TYR A 136 1.31 -12.47 -0.01
N PHE A 137 0.00 -12.76 -0.03
CA PHE A 137 -0.51 -14.10 0.21
C PHE A 137 -1.09 -14.69 -1.07
N VAL A 138 -0.74 -15.96 -1.34
CA VAL A 138 -1.35 -16.76 -2.39
C VAL A 138 -2.10 -17.91 -1.73
N GLN A 139 -3.36 -18.10 -2.11
CA GLN A 139 -4.10 -19.28 -1.71
C GLN A 139 -3.69 -20.45 -2.62
N LEU A 140 -3.08 -21.47 -2.02
CA LEU A 140 -2.81 -22.73 -2.71
C LEU A 140 -4.08 -23.59 -2.69
N HIS A 141 -4.48 -24.10 -3.84
CA HIS A 141 -5.53 -25.11 -3.95
C HIS A 141 -4.86 -26.46 -4.20
N ASP A 142 -5.09 -27.43 -3.32
CA ASP A 142 -4.63 -28.80 -3.54
C ASP A 142 -5.27 -29.34 -4.82
N THR A 143 -4.45 -29.53 -5.85
CA THR A 143 -4.83 -30.21 -7.09
C THR A 143 -4.34 -31.64 -7.05
N GLU A 144 -4.75 -32.39 -6.02
CA GLU A 144 -4.57 -33.85 -5.99
C GLU A 144 -5.87 -34.54 -5.59
N ASN A 145 -6.74 -34.74 -6.59
CA ASN A 145 -7.66 -35.85 -6.57
C ASN A 145 -7.73 -36.42 -8.00
N LYS A 146 -6.70 -37.18 -8.36
CA LYS A 146 -6.71 -38.03 -9.56
C LYS A 146 -6.99 -39.46 -9.11
N PRO A 147 -8.22 -39.98 -9.24
CA PRO A 147 -8.43 -41.41 -9.14
C PRO A 147 -7.86 -42.07 -10.40
N MET A 148 -6.91 -43.00 -10.22
CA MET A 148 -6.68 -44.08 -11.19
C MET A 148 -7.49 -45.30 -10.76
#